data_AF-A0A8T5H7Y3-F1
#
_entry.id   AF-A0A8T5H7Y3-F1
#
_cell.length_a   1.000
_cell.length_b   1.000
_cell.length_c   1.000
_cell.angle_alpha   90.00
_cell.angle_beta   90.00
_cell.angle_gamma   90.00
#
_symmetry.space_group_name_H-M   'P 1'
#
loop_
_entity.id
_entity.type
_entity.pdbx_description
1 polymer ?
#
loop_
_entity_poly.entity_id
_entity_poly.type
_entity_poly.pdbx_seq_one_letter_code
_entity_poly.pdbx_strand_id
1 'polypeptide(L)'
;MSKFSQEIEVQGHIIDSSILTKIFDQIMDLKGEFQVKEIDIGKKKKDHSYARLEITGKDQTHLNTILKMVYREGAVSKSQKEITLKKSPKNCVMPDNFYSTTNNQTQIFYKGKWIQVKNTMMDKCIVLKGNNAFCVPVRDIKKGDQIIVGEEGVKITPPERPREGANVFEFMNSSSSSERPTQHIAKKVADDIYNTKKKGGKIVIVGGPAIVHTGADDAVSELIRAGYIDGVLAGNALAVHDIEYATLGTSLGMNVHDATLAYHGHRNHMDTINAVFKAGSIANMVKSKKLTKGIMYECVKNKVPFVLAGSIRDDGPLPDVITDVAVAQREYKKVLKDASM
;
A
#
# COMPACT_ATOMS: atom_id res chain seq x y z
N MET A 1 -4.05 0.25 44.81
CA MET A 1 -3.62 0.38 43.39
C MET A 1 -2.31 -0.35 43.25
N SER A 2 -2.23 -1.36 42.39
CA SER A 2 -0.96 -2.03 42.10
C SER A 2 0.01 -0.98 41.56
N LYS A 3 1.26 -0.98 42.03
CA LYS A 3 2.23 0.11 41.83
C LYS A 3 2.56 0.38 40.35
N PHE A 4 2.20 -0.55 39.45
CA PHE A 4 2.48 -0.50 38.01
C PHE A 4 1.24 -0.91 37.20
N SER A 5 0.18 -0.10 37.27
CA SER A 5 -1.06 -0.29 36.51
C SER A 5 -1.40 0.91 35.63
N GLN A 6 -2.05 0.67 34.49
CA GLN A 6 -2.55 1.72 33.61
C GLN A 6 -3.87 1.32 32.95
N GLU A 7 -4.83 2.25 32.92
CA GLU A 7 -6.09 2.07 32.18
C GLU A 7 -5.93 2.41 30.70
N ILE A 8 -6.45 1.52 29.87
CA ILE A 8 -6.58 1.67 28.43
C ILE A 8 -8.04 1.52 28.00
N GLU A 9 -8.35 2.08 26.85
CA GLU A 9 -9.65 2.03 26.21
C GLU A 9 -9.49 1.56 24.77
N VAL A 10 -10.45 0.78 24.29
CA VAL A 10 -10.51 0.35 22.89
C VAL A 10 -11.96 0.43 22.42
N GLN A 11 -12.16 0.98 21.23
CA GLN A 11 -13.50 1.21 20.67
C GLN A 11 -13.53 0.86 19.18
N GLY A 12 -14.64 0.28 18.74
CA GLY A 12 -14.90 -0.10 17.35
C GLY A 12 -15.52 -1.49 17.31
N HIS A 13 -15.33 -2.21 16.20
CA HIS A 13 -15.72 -3.62 16.10
C HIS A 13 -14.70 -4.55 16.77
N ILE A 14 -14.45 -4.32 18.07
CA ILE A 14 -13.31 -4.89 18.80
C ILE A 14 -13.42 -6.41 19.04
N ILE A 15 -14.65 -6.96 19.01
CA ILE A 15 -14.90 -8.40 19.15
C ILE A 15 -14.79 -9.08 17.78
N ASP A 16 -15.57 -8.63 16.80
CA ASP A 16 -15.64 -9.24 15.46
C ASP A 16 -14.30 -9.17 14.71
N SER A 17 -13.53 -8.08 14.90
CA SER A 17 -12.20 -7.93 14.30
C SER A 17 -11.10 -8.62 15.12
N SER A 18 -11.47 -9.33 16.19
CA SER A 18 -10.57 -9.99 17.13
C SER A 18 -9.54 -9.06 17.78
N ILE A 19 -9.78 -7.75 17.79
CA ILE A 19 -8.86 -6.76 18.38
C ILE A 19 -8.72 -7.04 19.87
N LEU A 20 -9.83 -7.23 20.57
CA LEU A 20 -9.82 -7.49 22.00
C LEU A 20 -9.11 -8.82 22.33
N THR A 21 -9.32 -9.85 21.50
CA THR A 21 -8.61 -11.13 21.62
C THR A 21 -7.10 -10.95 21.46
N LYS A 22 -6.65 -10.27 20.40
CA LYS A 22 -5.23 -9.99 20.19
C LYS A 22 -4.63 -9.18 21.34
N ILE A 23 -5.36 -8.21 21.88
CA ILE A 23 -4.92 -7.45 23.04
C ILE A 23 -4.69 -8.39 24.24
N PHE A 24 -5.64 -9.29 24.53
CA PHE A 24 -5.47 -10.26 25.61
C PHE A 24 -4.30 -11.20 25.35
N ASP A 25 -4.16 -11.74 24.13
CA ASP A 25 -3.06 -12.62 23.76
C ASP A 25 -1.71 -11.93 23.98
N GLN A 26 -1.54 -10.68 23.51
CA GLN A 26 -0.31 -9.90 23.70
C GLN A 26 0.02 -9.66 25.19
N ILE A 27 -0.99 -9.40 26.01
CA ILE A 27 -0.79 -9.21 27.46
C ILE A 27 -0.35 -10.53 28.11
N MET A 28 -1.02 -11.64 27.76
CA MET A 28 -0.73 -12.97 28.31
C MET A 28 0.64 -13.50 27.85
N ASP A 29 0.99 -13.33 26.58
CA ASP A 29 2.29 -13.73 26.01
C ASP A 29 3.46 -13.04 26.73
N LEU A 30 3.27 -11.76 27.09
CA LEU A 30 4.24 -11.00 27.87
C LEU A 30 4.16 -11.28 29.38
N LYS A 31 3.27 -12.15 29.83
CA LYS A 31 3.03 -12.48 31.26
C LYS A 31 2.61 -11.24 32.08
N GLY A 32 1.82 -10.36 31.47
CA GLY A 32 1.11 -9.28 32.15
C GLY A 32 -0.24 -9.73 32.70
N GLU A 33 -0.82 -8.91 33.57
CA GLU A 33 -2.18 -9.12 34.08
C GLU A 33 -3.12 -8.05 33.52
N PHE A 34 -4.40 -8.39 33.36
CA PHE A 34 -5.42 -7.43 32.97
C PHE A 34 -6.71 -7.61 33.78
N GLN A 35 -7.40 -6.51 34.00
CA GLN A 35 -8.74 -6.48 34.56
C GLN A 35 -9.67 -5.71 33.63
N VAL A 36 -10.74 -6.34 33.17
CA VAL A 36 -11.81 -5.67 32.42
C VAL A 36 -12.61 -4.82 33.41
N LYS A 37 -12.53 -3.49 33.28
CA LYS A 37 -13.26 -2.55 34.14
C LYS A 37 -14.67 -2.29 33.61
N GLU A 38 -14.80 -2.24 32.30
CA GLU A 38 -16.05 -1.93 31.61
C GLU A 38 -16.03 -2.57 30.22
N ILE A 39 -17.17 -3.10 29.81
CA ILE A 39 -17.38 -3.58 28.45
C ILE A 39 -18.80 -3.25 28.04
N ASP A 40 -18.94 -2.57 26.91
CA ASP A 40 -20.22 -2.31 26.26
C ASP A 40 -20.18 -2.96 24.88
N ILE A 41 -21.16 -3.82 24.62
CA ILE A 41 -21.20 -4.64 23.41
C ILE A 41 -22.29 -4.09 22.50
N GLY A 42 -21.88 -3.68 21.30
CA GLY A 42 -22.79 -3.27 20.24
C GLY A 42 -23.85 -4.35 19.99
N LYS A 43 -25.13 -3.95 19.95
CA LYS A 43 -26.26 -4.89 19.91
C LYS A 43 -26.56 -5.36 18.49
N LYS A 44 -26.23 -4.56 17.49
CA LYS A 44 -26.44 -4.84 16.07
C LYS A 44 -25.11 -4.94 15.33
N LYS A 45 -25.15 -5.55 14.14
CA LYS A 45 -23.99 -5.77 13.27
C LYS A 45 -23.11 -4.52 13.06
N LYS A 46 -23.70 -3.32 13.01
CA LYS A 46 -22.95 -2.06 12.75
C LYS A 46 -22.65 -1.25 14.01
N ASP A 47 -23.09 -1.71 15.17
CA ASP A 47 -22.88 -0.99 16.42
C ASP A 47 -21.43 -1.21 16.86
N HIS A 48 -20.76 -0.14 17.30
CA HIS A 48 -19.43 -0.25 17.89
C HIS A 48 -19.53 -0.80 19.31
N SER A 49 -18.56 -1.63 19.68
CA SER A 49 -18.33 -2.06 21.04
C SER A 49 -17.22 -1.21 21.67
N TYR A 50 -17.19 -1.17 22.99
CA TYR A 50 -16.22 -0.44 23.79
C TYR A 50 -15.73 -1.35 24.92
N ALA A 51 -14.43 -1.30 25.21
CA ALA A 51 -13.88 -1.96 26.38
C ALA A 51 -12.85 -1.07 27.07
N ARG A 52 -12.88 -1.08 28.40
CA ARG A 52 -11.90 -0.43 29.27
C ARG A 52 -11.20 -1.49 30.11
N LEU A 53 -9.88 -1.52 29.99
CA LEU A 53 -9.04 -2.52 30.63
C LEU A 53 -8.02 -1.80 31.52
N GLU A 54 -7.79 -2.33 32.72
CA GLU A 54 -6.61 -2.00 33.52
C GLU A 54 -5.55 -3.07 33.28
N ILE A 55 -4.37 -2.65 32.82
CA ILE A 55 -3.23 -3.54 32.59
C ILE A 55 -2.24 -3.36 33.74
N THR A 56 -1.77 -4.46 34.32
CA THR A 56 -0.76 -4.47 35.38
C THR A 56 0.50 -5.18 34.92
N GLY A 57 1.64 -4.50 35.10
CA GLY A 57 2.98 -5.05 34.89
C GLY A 57 3.67 -5.40 36.21
N LYS A 58 4.75 -6.19 36.12
CA LYS A 58 5.61 -6.55 37.27
C LYS A 58 6.41 -5.35 37.78
N ASP A 59 6.82 -4.50 36.85
CA ASP A 59 7.51 -3.23 37.07
C ASP A 59 7.12 -2.25 35.93
N GLN A 60 7.61 -1.01 36.00
CA GLN A 60 7.28 0.02 35.02
C GLN A 60 7.81 -0.29 33.61
N THR A 61 8.98 -0.90 33.49
CA THR A 61 9.59 -1.26 32.19
C THR A 61 8.77 -2.35 31.51
N HIS A 62 8.34 -3.33 32.29
CA HIS A 62 7.46 -4.39 31.84
C HIS A 62 6.08 -3.86 31.42
N LEU A 63 5.45 -3.01 32.23
CA LEU A 63 4.18 -2.35 31.89
C LEU A 63 4.30 -1.58 30.57
N ASN A 64 5.36 -0.77 30.41
CA ASN A 64 5.60 -0.01 29.19
C ASN A 64 5.76 -0.91 27.96
N THR A 65 6.33 -2.10 28.12
CA THR A 65 6.50 -3.08 27.03
C THR A 65 5.15 -3.66 26.60
N ILE A 66 4.30 -4.03 27.56
CA ILE A 66 2.93 -4.50 27.28
C ILE A 66 2.11 -3.41 26.58
N LEU A 67 2.12 -2.19 27.13
CA LEU A 67 1.35 -1.07 26.56
C LEU A 67 1.76 -0.76 25.10
N LYS A 68 3.05 -0.83 24.77
CA LYS A 68 3.54 -0.67 23.40
C LYS A 68 2.92 -1.68 22.43
N MET A 69 2.76 -2.94 22.84
CA MET A 69 2.15 -3.97 22.00
C MET A 69 0.64 -3.76 21.87
N VAL A 70 -0.03 -3.43 22.97
CA VAL A 70 -1.48 -3.25 23.00
C VAL A 70 -1.92 -1.99 22.23
N TYR A 71 -1.15 -0.91 22.24
CA TYR A 71 -1.42 0.27 21.40
C TYR A 71 -1.30 -0.01 19.91
N ARG A 72 -0.45 -0.97 19.51
CA ARG A 72 -0.35 -1.41 18.11
C ARG A 72 -1.59 -2.17 17.63
N GLU A 73 -2.40 -2.68 18.54
CA GLU A 73 -3.69 -3.31 18.21
C GLU A 73 -4.85 -2.30 18.22
N GLY A 74 -4.60 -1.03 18.52
CA GLY A 74 -5.59 0.05 18.46
C GLY A 74 -6.15 0.49 19.81
N ALA A 75 -5.61 0.00 20.92
CA ALA A 75 -5.90 0.55 22.25
C ALA A 75 -5.33 1.97 22.42
N VAL A 76 -5.95 2.76 23.28
CA VAL A 76 -5.48 4.10 23.67
C VAL A 76 -5.45 4.21 25.19
N SER A 77 -4.59 5.06 25.74
CA SER A 77 -4.63 5.33 27.18
C SER A 77 -5.84 6.20 27.54
N LYS A 78 -6.47 5.90 28.69
CA LYS A 78 -7.55 6.74 29.24
C LYS A 78 -7.10 8.17 29.57
N SER A 79 -5.89 8.32 30.12
CA SER A 79 -5.28 9.64 30.23
C SER A 79 -4.78 10.06 28.85
N GLN A 80 -5.54 10.92 28.17
CA GLN A 80 -5.14 11.48 26.88
C GLN A 80 -3.92 12.38 27.08
N LYS A 81 -2.73 11.82 26.88
CA LYS A 81 -1.48 12.57 26.84
C LYS A 81 -1.30 13.15 25.45
N GLU A 82 -0.88 14.41 25.40
CA GLU A 82 -0.50 15.03 24.13
C GLU A 82 0.77 14.38 23.57
N ILE A 83 0.90 14.43 22.25
CA ILE A 83 2.10 13.99 21.57
C ILE A 83 3.34 14.75 22.06
N THR A 84 4.47 14.04 22.13
CA THR A 84 5.77 14.69 22.36
C THR A 84 6.45 14.97 21.02
N LEU A 85 6.99 16.18 20.86
CA LEU A 85 7.70 16.61 19.66
C LEU A 85 9.18 16.85 19.94
N LYS A 86 10.04 16.40 19.04
CA LYS A 86 11.47 16.77 19.00
C LYS A 86 11.85 17.31 17.63
N LYS A 87 12.75 18.30 17.63
CA LYS A 87 13.32 18.85 16.39
C LYS A 87 14.25 17.82 15.75
N SER A 88 14.13 17.65 14.43
CA SER A 88 15.13 16.95 13.64
C SER A 88 16.49 17.65 13.76
N PRO A 89 17.58 16.93 14.11
CA PRO A 89 18.89 17.54 14.31
C PRO A 89 19.56 17.97 13.00
N LYS A 90 19.30 17.26 11.89
CA LYS A 90 19.91 17.47 10.57
C LYS A 90 18.95 16.98 9.46
N ASN A 91 19.19 17.43 8.22
CA ASN A 91 18.48 16.88 7.07
C ASN A 91 18.64 15.35 7.03
N CYS A 92 17.56 14.66 6.69
CA CYS A 92 17.50 13.21 6.63
C CYS A 92 17.75 12.46 7.95
N VAL A 93 17.61 13.13 9.11
CA VAL A 93 17.82 12.50 10.43
C VAL A 93 16.57 12.69 11.30
N MET A 94 16.05 11.58 11.84
CA MET A 94 14.96 11.57 12.83
C MET A 94 15.55 11.61 14.24
N PRO A 95 14.89 12.24 15.23
CA PRO A 95 15.32 12.20 16.62
C PRO A 95 15.22 10.79 17.19
N ASP A 96 15.97 10.51 18.26
CA ASP A 96 15.84 9.26 19.01
C ASP A 96 14.40 9.06 19.52
N ASN A 97 13.97 7.80 19.55
CA ASN A 97 12.62 7.40 19.98
C ASN A 97 11.50 8.00 19.10
N PHE A 98 11.76 8.30 17.82
CA PHE A 98 10.70 8.69 16.88
C PHE A 98 9.63 7.61 16.74
N TYR A 99 8.38 8.01 16.52
CA TYR A 99 7.31 7.07 16.21
C TYR A 99 7.44 6.58 14.76
N SER A 100 7.56 5.26 14.57
CA SER A 100 7.58 4.62 13.24
C SER A 100 6.17 4.23 12.81
N THR A 101 5.71 4.81 11.70
CA THR A 101 4.34 4.62 11.22
C THR A 101 4.08 3.22 10.67
N THR A 102 2.82 2.78 10.78
CA THR A 102 2.27 1.61 10.09
C THR A 102 1.58 2.03 8.78
N ASN A 103 0.95 1.09 8.07
CA ASN A 103 0.07 1.37 6.93
C ASN A 103 -1.39 1.70 7.35
N ASN A 104 -1.72 1.61 8.65
CA ASN A 104 -3.07 1.85 9.15
C ASN A 104 -3.37 3.35 9.29
N GLN A 105 -4.65 3.73 9.22
CA GLN A 105 -5.05 5.10 9.50
C GLN A 105 -4.58 5.51 10.89
N THR A 106 -3.95 6.68 10.99
CA THR A 106 -3.30 7.15 12.22
C THR A 106 -3.81 8.54 12.57
N GLN A 107 -4.11 8.76 13.83
CA GLN A 107 -4.51 10.04 14.43
C GLN A 107 -3.53 10.40 15.55
N ILE A 108 -3.35 11.70 15.76
CA ILE A 108 -2.51 12.23 16.83
C ILE A 108 -3.30 13.18 17.72
N PHE A 109 -3.04 13.18 19.03
CA PHE A 109 -3.66 14.08 19.98
C PHE A 109 -2.76 15.29 20.24
N TYR A 110 -3.17 16.45 19.75
CA TYR A 110 -2.39 17.69 19.82
C TYR A 110 -3.30 18.89 20.09
N LYS A 111 -2.96 19.70 21.10
CA LYS A 111 -3.74 20.86 21.54
C LYS A 111 -5.20 20.51 21.85
N GLY A 112 -5.40 19.44 22.61
CA GLY A 112 -6.72 18.94 23.00
C GLY A 112 -7.60 18.39 21.88
N LYS A 113 -7.05 18.11 20.68
CA LYS A 113 -7.81 17.60 19.54
C LYS A 113 -7.10 16.44 18.85
N TRP A 114 -7.89 15.49 18.35
CA TRP A 114 -7.42 14.44 17.45
C TRP A 114 -7.27 14.98 16.03
N ILE A 115 -6.07 14.85 15.46
CA ILE A 115 -5.72 15.31 14.12
C ILE A 115 -5.37 14.09 13.27
N GLN A 116 -6.00 13.96 12.11
CA GLN A 116 -5.70 12.91 11.16
C GLN A 116 -4.30 13.11 10.55
N VAL A 117 -3.48 12.05 10.57
CA VAL A 117 -2.20 12.03 9.85
C VAL A 117 -2.48 11.83 8.36
N LYS A 118 -1.93 12.73 7.55
CA LYS A 118 -2.07 12.70 6.08
C LYS A 118 -0.97 11.83 5.45
N ASN A 119 -1.28 11.25 4.29
CA ASN A 119 -0.38 10.44 3.45
C ASN A 119 0.21 9.22 4.15
N THR A 120 -0.59 8.54 4.98
CA THR A 120 -0.11 7.40 5.78
C THR A 120 0.54 6.32 4.95
N MET A 121 1.71 5.89 5.40
CA MET A 121 2.54 4.86 4.78
C MET A 121 3.40 4.24 5.88
N MET A 122 3.73 2.96 5.77
CA MET A 122 4.62 2.31 6.71
C MET A 122 6.08 2.79 6.58
N ASP A 123 6.83 2.63 7.67
CA ASP A 123 8.27 2.92 7.78
C ASP A 123 8.61 4.38 7.48
N LYS A 124 7.88 5.28 8.13
CA LYS A 124 8.05 6.74 8.05
C LYS A 124 7.95 7.32 9.47
N CYS A 125 8.19 8.62 9.58
CA CYS A 125 7.86 9.36 10.79
C CYS A 125 6.70 10.32 10.54
N ILE A 126 6.16 10.88 11.63
CA ILE A 126 5.11 11.90 11.56
C ILE A 126 5.73 13.26 11.85
N VAL A 127 5.65 14.16 10.87
CA VAL A 127 6.07 15.56 11.00
C VAL A 127 4.84 16.43 11.22
N LEU A 128 4.90 17.27 12.25
CA LEU A 128 3.90 18.31 12.50
C LEU A 128 4.31 19.62 11.82
N LYS A 129 3.45 20.11 10.92
CA LYS A 129 3.62 21.41 10.23
C LYS A 129 2.43 22.30 10.56
N GLY A 130 2.64 23.26 11.47
CA GLY A 130 1.55 24.05 12.06
C GLY A 130 0.62 23.16 12.88
N ASN A 131 -0.66 23.11 12.51
CA ASN A 131 -1.65 22.21 13.12
C ASN A 131 -1.99 20.99 12.23
N ASN A 132 -1.14 20.64 11.25
CA ASN A 132 -1.35 19.48 10.38
C ASN A 132 -0.23 18.45 10.58
N ALA A 133 -0.60 17.17 10.58
CA ALA A 133 0.33 16.05 10.68
C ALA A 133 0.50 15.35 9.32
N PHE A 134 1.75 15.05 8.97
CA PHE A 134 2.09 14.40 7.71
C PHE A 134 3.03 13.22 7.97
N CYS A 135 2.76 12.11 7.29
CA CYS A 135 3.69 10.99 7.19
C CYS A 135 4.81 11.35 6.19
N VAL A 136 6.07 11.35 6.64
CA VAL A 136 7.22 11.84 5.86
C VAL A 136 8.35 10.81 5.85
N PRO A 137 8.90 10.43 4.68
CA PRO A 137 10.04 9.53 4.60
C PRO A 137 11.32 10.19 5.08
N VAL A 138 12.23 9.38 5.62
CA VAL A 138 13.48 9.87 6.22
C VAL A 138 14.24 10.84 5.31
N ARG A 139 14.34 10.54 4.01
CA ARG A 139 15.04 11.37 3.01
C ARG A 139 14.42 12.75 2.76
N ASP A 140 13.15 12.95 3.10
CA ASP A 140 12.46 14.22 2.89
C ASP A 140 12.48 15.10 4.16
N ILE A 141 13.01 14.59 5.29
CA ILE A 141 13.14 15.32 6.55
C ILE A 141 14.14 16.45 6.43
N LYS A 142 13.75 17.63 6.92
CA LYS A 142 14.60 18.82 7.01
C LYS A 142 15.00 19.09 8.46
N LYS A 143 16.20 19.65 8.63
CA LYS A 143 16.67 20.12 9.94
C LYS A 143 15.62 21.04 10.56
N GLY A 144 15.26 20.78 11.81
CA GLY A 144 14.29 21.56 12.56
C GLY A 144 12.83 21.13 12.42
N ASP A 145 12.51 20.18 11.53
CA ASP A 145 11.17 19.58 11.45
C ASP A 145 10.73 19.06 12.83
N GLN A 146 9.49 19.35 13.23
CA GLN A 146 8.90 18.86 14.47
C GLN A 146 8.42 17.42 14.26
N ILE A 147 9.13 16.45 14.83
CA ILE A 147 8.84 15.02 14.66
C ILE A 147 8.27 14.45 15.95
N ILE A 148 7.24 13.62 15.83
CA ILE A 148 6.63 12.91 16.96
C ILE A 148 7.59 11.84 17.50
N VAL A 149 7.74 11.80 18.81
CA VAL A 149 8.53 10.80 19.53
C VAL A 149 7.67 10.09 20.59
N GLY A 150 7.97 8.82 20.83
CA GLY A 150 7.18 7.95 21.69
C GLY A 150 5.85 7.54 21.05
N GLU A 151 5.02 6.90 21.87
CA GLU A 151 3.72 6.32 21.47
C GLU A 151 2.54 7.12 22.06
N GLU A 152 2.83 8.07 22.96
CA GLU A 152 1.81 8.85 23.66
C GLU A 152 1.07 9.79 22.69
N GLY A 153 -0.25 9.84 22.81
CA GLY A 153 -1.10 10.66 21.95
C GLY A 153 -1.20 10.15 20.51
N VAL A 154 -0.78 8.93 20.19
CA VAL A 154 -0.96 8.31 18.88
C VAL A 154 -2.06 7.26 18.95
N LYS A 155 -3.00 7.30 18.00
CA LYS A 155 -4.07 6.31 17.84
C LYS A 155 -4.04 5.76 16.43
N ILE A 156 -4.00 4.43 16.31
CA ILE A 156 -4.15 3.77 15.02
C ILE A 156 -5.54 3.14 14.91
N THR A 157 -6.07 3.07 13.70
CA THR A 157 -7.32 2.40 13.37
C THR A 157 -7.01 1.33 12.33
N PRO A 158 -6.86 0.07 12.76
CA PRO A 158 -6.70 -1.06 11.83
C PRO A 158 -7.91 -1.21 10.91
N PRO A 159 -7.73 -1.72 9.69
CA PRO A 159 -8.86 -2.04 8.82
C PRO A 159 -9.74 -3.11 9.47
N GLU A 160 -11.06 -2.95 9.33
CA GLU A 160 -12.01 -3.95 9.81
C GLU A 160 -11.83 -5.28 9.05
N ARG A 161 -11.89 -6.39 9.79
CA ARG A 161 -11.79 -7.71 9.18
C ARG A 161 -13.07 -8.00 8.37
N PRO A 162 -12.97 -8.64 7.18
CA PRO A 162 -14.15 -9.15 6.49
C PRO A 162 -14.95 -10.06 7.42
N ARG A 163 -16.25 -9.78 7.56
CA ARG A 163 -17.10 -10.33 8.62
C ARG A 163 -17.72 -11.70 8.30
N GLU A 164 -17.39 -12.28 7.16
CA GLU A 164 -17.93 -13.54 6.67
C GLU A 164 -16.80 -14.53 6.41
N GLY A 165 -16.93 -15.77 6.94
CA GLY A 165 -16.06 -16.90 6.59
C GLY A 165 -14.84 -17.13 7.48
N ALA A 166 -14.91 -16.87 8.80
CA ALA A 166 -13.90 -17.34 9.75
C ALA A 166 -14.45 -18.52 10.56
N ASN A 167 -14.28 -19.74 10.08
CA ASN A 167 -14.59 -20.94 10.87
C ASN A 167 -13.44 -21.29 11.82
N VAL A 168 -13.79 -21.88 12.96
CA VAL A 168 -12.85 -22.34 14.01
C VAL A 168 -11.91 -23.44 13.49
N PHE A 169 -12.29 -24.14 12.43
CA PHE A 169 -11.49 -25.13 11.73
C PHE A 169 -11.73 -25.01 10.22
N GLU A 170 -10.65 -24.85 9.43
CA GLU A 170 -10.71 -24.68 7.98
C GLU A 170 -9.52 -25.36 7.30
N PHE A 171 -9.78 -26.05 6.20
CA PHE A 171 -8.75 -26.48 5.25
C PHE A 171 -8.47 -25.35 4.24
N MET A 172 -7.23 -25.25 3.74
CA MET A 172 -6.83 -24.29 2.68
C MET A 172 -6.94 -22.79 3.06
N ASN A 173 -6.78 -22.43 4.33
CA ASN A 173 -6.81 -21.04 4.82
C ASN A 173 -5.54 -20.22 4.48
N SER A 174 -4.52 -20.82 3.85
CA SER A 174 -3.35 -20.04 3.42
C SER A 174 -3.74 -18.99 2.38
N SER A 175 -3.25 -17.76 2.56
CA SER A 175 -3.52 -16.64 1.63
C SER A 175 -2.97 -16.88 0.23
N SER A 176 -1.99 -17.77 0.08
CA SER A 176 -1.38 -18.17 -1.20
C SER A 176 -1.41 -19.69 -1.36
N SER A 177 -2.18 -20.18 -2.33
CA SER A 177 -2.15 -21.59 -2.76
C SER A 177 -2.54 -21.69 -4.24
N SER A 178 -1.81 -22.51 -5.00
CA SER A 178 -2.09 -22.83 -6.40
C SER A 178 -3.28 -23.78 -6.59
N GLU A 179 -3.71 -24.47 -5.54
CA GLU A 179 -4.80 -25.46 -5.58
C GLU A 179 -6.18 -24.83 -5.36
N ARG A 180 -6.26 -23.49 -5.34
CA ARG A 180 -7.53 -22.78 -5.23
C ARG A 180 -8.25 -22.73 -6.57
N PRO A 181 -9.60 -22.73 -6.59
CA PRO A 181 -10.37 -22.66 -7.84
C PRO A 181 -10.16 -21.32 -8.57
N THR A 182 -9.19 -21.27 -9.49
CA THR A 182 -8.75 -20.05 -10.18
C THR A 182 -9.87 -19.34 -10.93
N GLN A 183 -10.80 -20.09 -11.54
CA GLN A 183 -11.94 -19.51 -12.26
C GLN A 183 -12.89 -18.74 -11.33
N HIS A 184 -13.15 -19.26 -10.13
CA HIS A 184 -14.01 -18.58 -9.16
C HIS A 184 -13.33 -17.32 -8.60
N ILE A 185 -12.01 -17.38 -8.37
CA ILE A 185 -11.24 -16.20 -7.94
C ILE A 185 -11.23 -15.14 -9.05
N ALA A 186 -10.98 -15.54 -10.30
CA ALA A 186 -11.00 -14.64 -11.45
C ALA A 186 -12.37 -13.96 -11.62
N LYS A 187 -13.47 -14.72 -11.47
CA LYS A 187 -14.82 -14.16 -11.48
C LYS A 187 -15.02 -13.13 -10.37
N LYS A 188 -14.59 -13.45 -9.14
CA LYS A 188 -14.69 -12.52 -8.01
C LYS A 188 -13.90 -11.23 -8.25
N VAL A 189 -12.67 -11.35 -8.77
CA VAL A 189 -11.85 -10.19 -9.13
C VAL A 189 -12.52 -9.36 -10.23
N ALA A 190 -13.13 -9.99 -11.22
CA ALA A 190 -13.89 -9.29 -12.27
C ALA A 190 -15.11 -8.54 -11.68
N ASP A 191 -15.86 -9.18 -10.77
CA ASP A 191 -16.96 -8.56 -10.04
C ASP A 191 -16.48 -7.37 -9.19
N ASP A 192 -15.32 -7.50 -8.52
CA ASP A 192 -14.71 -6.45 -7.71
C ASP A 192 -14.26 -5.25 -8.58
N ILE A 193 -13.62 -5.51 -9.74
CA ILE A 193 -13.26 -4.49 -10.73
C ILE A 193 -14.52 -3.75 -11.20
N TYR A 194 -15.54 -4.49 -11.62
CA TYR A 194 -16.79 -3.93 -12.11
C TYR A 194 -17.49 -3.08 -11.05
N ASN A 195 -17.63 -3.60 -9.83
CA ASN A 195 -18.29 -2.90 -8.72
C ASN A 195 -17.49 -1.67 -8.27
N THR A 196 -16.16 -1.73 -8.29
CA THR A 196 -15.30 -0.59 -7.98
C THR A 196 -15.52 0.53 -8.98
N LYS A 197 -15.50 0.23 -10.28
CA LYS A 197 -15.79 1.22 -11.32
C LYS A 197 -17.21 1.77 -11.26
N LYS A 198 -18.20 0.91 -11.00
CA LYS A 198 -19.61 1.32 -10.82
C LYS A 198 -19.78 2.33 -9.68
N LYS A 199 -18.94 2.26 -8.64
CA LYS A 199 -18.94 3.20 -7.50
C LYS A 199 -18.08 4.46 -7.76
N GLY A 200 -17.55 4.64 -8.97
CA GLY A 200 -16.62 5.73 -9.29
C GLY A 200 -15.22 5.56 -8.69
N GLY A 201 -14.88 4.35 -8.26
CA GLY A 201 -13.56 4.03 -7.71
C GLY A 201 -12.47 4.06 -8.78
N LYS A 202 -11.24 4.27 -8.30
CA LYS A 202 -10.03 4.33 -9.11
C LYS A 202 -9.26 3.02 -9.02
N ILE A 203 -8.87 2.44 -10.14
CA ILE A 203 -8.13 1.17 -10.22
C ILE A 203 -6.76 1.40 -10.84
N VAL A 204 -5.70 0.95 -10.18
CA VAL A 204 -4.32 1.06 -10.68
C VAL A 204 -3.70 -0.32 -10.84
N ILE A 205 -3.14 -0.62 -12.01
CA ILE A 205 -2.40 -1.87 -12.23
C ILE A 205 -0.91 -1.66 -11.98
N VAL A 206 -0.30 -2.60 -11.25
CA VAL A 206 1.17 -2.71 -11.16
C VAL A 206 1.59 -3.94 -11.97
N GLY A 207 2.26 -3.70 -13.11
CA GLY A 207 2.52 -4.72 -14.12
C GLY A 207 4.01 -4.99 -14.35
N GLY A 208 4.35 -6.27 -14.58
CA GLY A 208 5.68 -6.70 -15.02
C GLY A 208 5.63 -7.34 -16.41
N PRO A 209 6.79 -7.54 -17.07
CA PRO A 209 6.85 -8.00 -18.46
C PRO A 209 6.26 -9.39 -18.69
N ALA A 210 6.10 -10.19 -17.64
CA ALA A 210 5.40 -11.47 -17.69
C ALA A 210 3.96 -11.36 -18.24
N ILE A 211 3.30 -10.20 -18.10
CA ILE A 211 1.98 -9.95 -18.73
C ILE A 211 2.06 -10.15 -20.24
N VAL A 212 3.11 -9.65 -20.88
CA VAL A 212 3.31 -9.77 -22.33
C VAL A 212 3.77 -11.19 -22.68
N HIS A 213 4.73 -11.73 -21.93
CA HIS A 213 5.27 -13.07 -22.18
C HIS A 213 4.21 -14.17 -22.13
N THR A 214 3.17 -14.02 -21.30
CA THR A 214 2.06 -14.98 -21.19
C THR A 214 0.90 -14.68 -22.15
N GLY A 215 1.00 -13.67 -23.00
CA GLY A 215 -0.06 -13.27 -23.93
C GLY A 215 -1.24 -12.55 -23.28
N ALA A 216 -1.11 -12.07 -22.04
CA ALA A 216 -2.17 -11.32 -21.35
C ALA A 216 -2.24 -9.84 -21.77
N ASP A 217 -1.36 -9.38 -22.66
CA ASP A 217 -1.27 -8.00 -23.13
C ASP A 217 -2.59 -7.47 -23.70
N ASP A 218 -3.21 -8.23 -24.60
CA ASP A 218 -4.48 -7.83 -25.24
C ASP A 218 -5.61 -7.68 -24.21
N ALA A 219 -5.62 -8.53 -23.18
CA ALA A 219 -6.62 -8.45 -22.10
C ALA A 219 -6.43 -7.20 -21.23
N VAL A 220 -5.19 -6.85 -20.88
CA VAL A 220 -4.90 -5.62 -20.12
C VAL A 220 -5.20 -4.38 -20.97
N SER A 221 -4.85 -4.41 -22.25
CA SER A 221 -5.18 -3.35 -23.22
C SER A 221 -6.69 -3.11 -23.31
N GLU A 222 -7.50 -4.16 -23.36
CA GLU A 222 -8.96 -4.05 -23.34
C GLU A 222 -9.47 -3.44 -22.03
N LEU A 223 -8.92 -3.82 -20.88
CA LEU A 223 -9.33 -3.22 -19.60
C LEU A 223 -9.03 -1.71 -19.53
N ILE A 224 -7.90 -1.27 -20.09
CA ILE A 224 -7.58 0.17 -20.22
C ILE A 224 -8.56 0.84 -21.17
N ARG A 225 -8.78 0.26 -22.36
CA ARG A 225 -9.68 0.80 -23.39
C ARG A 225 -11.12 0.92 -22.91
N ALA A 226 -11.61 -0.08 -22.18
CA ALA A 226 -12.95 -0.09 -21.59
C ALA A 226 -13.09 0.81 -20.35
N GLY A 227 -12.01 1.49 -19.94
CA GLY A 227 -12.01 2.45 -18.83
C GLY A 227 -12.01 1.81 -17.44
N TYR A 228 -11.64 0.53 -17.32
CA TYR A 228 -11.51 -0.14 -16.02
C TYR A 228 -10.21 0.20 -15.30
N ILE A 229 -9.14 0.56 -16.02
CA ILE A 229 -7.83 0.90 -15.44
C ILE A 229 -7.60 2.41 -15.56
N ASP A 230 -7.33 3.06 -14.43
CA ASP A 230 -7.14 4.51 -14.31
C ASP A 230 -5.66 4.92 -14.14
N GLY A 231 -4.76 3.95 -14.02
CA GLY A 231 -3.33 4.20 -13.97
C GLY A 231 -2.51 2.92 -14.10
N VAL A 232 -1.31 3.04 -14.68
CA VAL A 232 -0.39 1.92 -14.87
C VAL A 232 0.97 2.22 -14.24
N LEU A 233 1.45 1.33 -13.38
CA LEU A 233 2.76 1.41 -12.75
C LEU A 233 3.58 0.22 -13.23
N ALA A 234 4.72 0.48 -13.87
CA ALA A 234 5.53 -0.57 -14.46
C ALA A 234 7.03 -0.20 -14.52
N GLY A 235 7.85 -1.08 -15.06
CA GLY A 235 9.25 -0.78 -15.40
C GLY A 235 9.47 -0.72 -16.91
N ASN A 236 10.70 -0.40 -17.31
CA ASN A 236 11.13 -0.37 -18.71
C ASN A 236 10.71 -1.63 -19.48
N ALA A 237 10.97 -2.81 -18.90
CA ALA A 237 10.73 -4.10 -19.57
C ALA A 237 9.28 -4.31 -20.02
N LEU A 238 8.27 -3.94 -19.21
CA LEU A 238 6.87 -4.10 -19.63
C LEU A 238 6.60 -3.25 -20.89
N ALA A 239 7.01 -1.98 -20.86
CA ALA A 239 6.78 -1.07 -21.97
C ALA A 239 7.54 -1.51 -23.24
N VAL A 240 8.79 -1.96 -23.11
CA VAL A 240 9.55 -2.44 -24.27
C VAL A 240 8.88 -3.68 -24.87
N HIS A 241 8.51 -4.67 -24.06
CA HIS A 241 7.91 -5.90 -24.60
C HIS A 241 6.49 -5.69 -25.14
N ASP A 242 5.68 -4.81 -24.54
CA ASP A 242 4.40 -4.41 -25.11
C ASP A 242 4.58 -3.81 -26.51
N ILE A 243 5.52 -2.87 -26.66
CA ILE A 243 5.78 -2.23 -27.96
C ILE A 243 6.40 -3.23 -28.96
N GLU A 244 7.28 -4.13 -28.51
CA GLU A 244 7.85 -5.20 -29.33
C GLU A 244 6.73 -6.12 -29.85
N TYR A 245 5.82 -6.56 -28.98
CA TYR A 245 4.67 -7.36 -29.36
C TYR A 245 3.75 -6.60 -30.31
N ALA A 246 3.48 -5.33 -30.01
CA ALA A 246 2.60 -4.50 -30.81
C ALA A 246 3.10 -4.24 -32.24
N THR A 247 4.42 -4.18 -32.42
CA THR A 247 5.05 -3.79 -33.70
C THR A 247 5.66 -4.96 -34.49
N LEU A 248 6.16 -5.98 -33.79
CA LEU A 248 6.90 -7.11 -34.38
C LEU A 248 6.23 -8.46 -34.08
N GLY A 249 5.22 -8.52 -33.21
CA GLY A 249 4.53 -9.75 -32.83
C GLY A 249 5.32 -10.65 -31.88
N THR A 250 6.46 -10.18 -31.37
CA THR A 250 7.36 -10.95 -30.51
C THR A 250 7.53 -10.36 -29.12
N SER A 251 7.99 -11.19 -28.19
CA SER A 251 8.54 -10.75 -26.91
C SER A 251 9.84 -11.50 -26.64
N LEU A 252 10.95 -10.77 -26.49
CA LEU A 252 12.31 -11.33 -26.46
C LEU A 252 12.61 -12.22 -27.68
N GLY A 253 12.04 -11.87 -28.84
CA GLY A 253 12.21 -12.66 -30.06
C GLY A 253 11.44 -13.98 -30.11
N MET A 254 10.57 -14.26 -29.15
CA MET A 254 9.59 -15.35 -29.23
C MET A 254 8.24 -14.83 -29.72
N ASN A 255 7.62 -15.53 -30.67
CA ASN A 255 6.26 -15.24 -31.11
C ASN A 255 5.28 -15.53 -29.95
N VAL A 256 4.51 -14.51 -29.56
CA VAL A 256 3.68 -14.58 -28.33
C VAL A 256 2.54 -15.61 -28.45
N HIS A 257 2.03 -15.86 -29.66
CA HIS A 257 0.85 -16.73 -29.86
C HIS A 257 1.18 -18.23 -29.93
N ASP A 258 2.36 -18.61 -30.43
CA ASP A 258 2.70 -20.02 -30.69
C ASP A 258 4.01 -20.47 -30.01
N ALA A 259 4.66 -19.57 -29.26
CA ALA A 259 5.91 -19.81 -28.55
C ALA A 259 7.10 -20.23 -29.46
N THR A 260 7.02 -19.98 -30.77
CA THR A 260 8.13 -20.24 -31.69
C THR A 260 9.17 -19.11 -31.67
N LEU A 261 10.41 -19.43 -32.03
CA LEU A 261 11.46 -18.42 -32.18
C LEU A 261 11.28 -17.65 -33.49
N ALA A 262 11.28 -16.32 -33.41
CA ALA A 262 11.33 -15.48 -34.60
C ALA A 262 12.74 -15.50 -35.22
N TYR A 263 12.80 -15.43 -36.54
CA TYR A 263 14.05 -15.29 -37.28
C TYR A 263 14.76 -13.98 -36.87
N HIS A 264 16.01 -14.07 -36.39
CA HIS A 264 16.77 -12.96 -35.77
C HIS A 264 16.07 -12.28 -34.56
N GLY A 265 15.19 -13.00 -33.86
CA GLY A 265 14.37 -12.45 -32.76
C GLY A 265 15.16 -11.79 -31.63
N HIS A 266 16.41 -12.19 -31.39
CA HIS A 266 17.29 -11.55 -30.40
C HIS A 266 17.53 -10.04 -30.67
N ARG A 267 17.27 -9.56 -31.90
CA ARG A 267 17.41 -8.14 -32.28
C ARG A 267 16.15 -7.33 -32.00
N ASN A 268 14.98 -7.96 -32.01
CA ASN A 268 13.68 -7.30 -31.97
C ASN A 268 13.54 -6.37 -30.75
N HIS A 269 14.04 -6.82 -29.60
CA HIS A 269 14.07 -6.03 -28.38
C HIS A 269 14.86 -4.71 -28.55
N MET A 270 16.09 -4.79 -29.07
CA MET A 270 16.95 -3.62 -29.27
C MET A 270 16.43 -2.70 -30.39
N ASP A 271 15.88 -3.28 -31.46
CA ASP A 271 15.27 -2.52 -32.55
C ASP A 271 14.03 -1.75 -32.06
N THR A 272 13.25 -2.35 -31.15
CA THR A 272 12.11 -1.70 -30.49
C THR A 272 12.56 -0.51 -29.65
N ILE A 273 13.57 -0.68 -28.79
CA ILE A 273 14.13 0.42 -27.98
C ILE A 273 14.58 1.57 -28.89
N ASN A 274 15.35 1.25 -29.93
CA ASN A 274 15.83 2.24 -30.90
C ASN A 274 14.68 2.94 -31.64
N ALA A 275 13.60 2.23 -31.97
CA ALA A 275 12.43 2.81 -32.61
C ALA A 275 11.74 3.85 -31.73
N VAL A 276 11.62 3.61 -30.41
CA VAL A 276 11.08 4.58 -29.46
C VAL A 276 12.02 5.79 -29.33
N PHE A 277 13.34 5.58 -29.25
CA PHE A 277 14.31 6.69 -29.26
C PHE A 277 14.19 7.56 -30.51
N LYS A 278 14.03 6.95 -31.70
CA LYS A 278 13.80 7.69 -32.95
C LYS A 278 12.49 8.49 -32.94
N ALA A 279 11.48 8.05 -32.20
CA ALA A 279 10.23 8.80 -32.02
C ALA A 279 10.36 9.88 -30.91
N GLY A 280 11.33 9.75 -30.02
CA GLY A 280 11.59 10.65 -28.89
C GLY A 280 10.76 10.35 -27.64
N SER A 281 9.62 9.65 -27.76
CA SER A 281 8.82 9.14 -26.65
C SER A 281 7.79 8.13 -27.14
N ILE A 282 7.23 7.35 -26.21
CA ILE A 282 6.09 6.46 -26.47
C ILE A 282 4.91 7.26 -27.04
N ALA A 283 4.60 8.41 -26.44
CA ALA A 283 3.50 9.27 -26.88
C ALA A 283 3.66 9.75 -28.34
N ASN A 284 4.89 10.10 -28.74
CA ASN A 284 5.20 10.48 -30.12
C ASN A 284 5.11 9.29 -31.08
N MET A 285 5.49 8.09 -30.63
CA MET A 285 5.36 6.87 -31.43
C MET A 285 3.88 6.54 -31.73
N VAL A 286 3.00 6.75 -30.75
CA VAL A 286 1.53 6.66 -30.95
C VAL A 286 1.03 7.75 -31.89
N LYS A 287 1.42 9.02 -31.66
CA LYS A 287 1.00 10.16 -32.51
C LYS A 287 1.42 10.00 -33.97
N SER A 288 2.59 9.42 -34.22
CA SER A 288 3.10 9.11 -35.55
C SER A 288 2.55 7.82 -36.17
N LYS A 289 1.60 7.16 -35.49
CA LYS A 289 0.97 5.89 -35.90
C LYS A 289 1.95 4.72 -36.07
N LYS A 290 3.15 4.80 -35.49
CA LYS A 290 4.11 3.71 -35.45
C LYS A 290 3.79 2.67 -34.36
N LEU A 291 3.06 3.10 -33.34
CA LEU A 291 2.47 2.23 -32.33
C LEU A 291 0.94 2.39 -32.42
N THR A 292 0.22 1.30 -32.72
CA THR A 292 -1.22 1.32 -33.03
C THR A 292 -2.09 0.41 -32.16
N LYS A 293 -1.47 -0.37 -31.28
CA LYS A 293 -2.12 -1.28 -30.33
C LYS A 293 -1.21 -1.52 -29.11
N GLY A 294 -1.69 -2.23 -28.11
CA GLY A 294 -0.93 -2.58 -26.90
C GLY A 294 -1.24 -1.68 -25.69
N ILE A 295 -0.69 -2.04 -24.53
CA ILE A 295 -0.91 -1.39 -23.24
C ILE A 295 -0.49 0.08 -23.32
N MET A 296 0.71 0.35 -23.82
CA MET A 296 1.26 1.70 -23.87
C MET A 296 0.50 2.58 -24.88
N TYR A 297 -0.01 1.99 -25.96
CA TYR A 297 -0.90 2.67 -26.91
C TYR A 297 -2.20 3.11 -26.24
N GLU A 298 -2.89 2.18 -25.56
CA GLU A 298 -4.17 2.47 -24.92
C GLU A 298 -4.00 3.46 -23.76
N CYS A 299 -2.86 3.43 -23.04
CA CYS A 299 -2.54 4.45 -22.05
C CYS A 299 -2.50 5.86 -22.66
N VAL A 300 -1.74 6.04 -23.74
CA VAL A 300 -1.61 7.34 -24.41
C VAL A 300 -2.95 7.80 -25.01
N LYS A 301 -3.66 6.91 -25.69
CA LYS A 301 -4.91 7.23 -26.39
C LYS A 301 -6.03 7.63 -25.43
N ASN A 302 -6.18 6.90 -24.33
CA ASN A 302 -7.21 7.13 -23.32
C ASN A 302 -6.77 8.09 -22.20
N LYS A 303 -5.56 8.67 -22.32
CA LYS A 303 -4.96 9.59 -21.34
C LYS A 303 -4.87 8.97 -19.93
N VAL A 304 -4.64 7.66 -19.86
CA VAL A 304 -4.39 6.95 -18.62
C VAL A 304 -2.93 7.20 -18.22
N PRO A 305 -2.67 7.79 -17.03
CA PRO A 305 -1.31 8.06 -16.59
C PRO A 305 -0.56 6.76 -16.37
N PHE A 306 0.67 6.71 -16.87
CA PHE A 306 1.61 5.63 -16.58
C PHE A 306 2.90 6.16 -16.00
N VAL A 307 3.56 5.37 -15.15
CA VAL A 307 4.91 5.67 -14.65
C VAL A 307 5.79 4.45 -14.85
N LEU A 308 6.90 4.65 -15.56
CA LEU A 308 7.92 3.63 -15.78
C LEU A 308 9.09 3.90 -14.84
N ALA A 309 9.22 3.09 -13.79
CA ALA A 309 10.34 3.18 -12.86
C ALA A 309 11.56 2.43 -13.41
N GLY A 310 12.71 3.10 -13.42
CA GLY A 310 13.97 2.50 -13.85
C GLY A 310 14.48 1.43 -12.88
N SER A 311 15.22 0.48 -13.43
CA SER A 311 15.92 -0.59 -12.72
C SER A 311 17.33 -0.78 -13.26
N ILE A 312 18.21 -1.38 -12.46
CA ILE A 312 19.61 -1.64 -12.79
C ILE A 312 19.80 -2.58 -14.00
N ARG A 313 18.75 -3.29 -14.41
CA ARG A 313 18.76 -4.24 -15.52
C ARG A 313 18.20 -3.69 -16.84
N ASP A 314 17.84 -2.42 -16.86
CA ASP A 314 17.09 -1.87 -17.99
C ASP A 314 17.99 -1.67 -19.22
N ASP A 315 17.59 -2.27 -20.35
CA ASP A 315 18.16 -2.00 -21.66
C ASP A 315 17.58 -0.70 -22.24
N GLY A 316 18.43 0.21 -22.74
CA GLY A 316 18.05 1.56 -23.16
C GLY A 316 18.41 2.58 -22.08
N PRO A 317 17.53 2.87 -21.10
CA PRO A 317 16.09 2.60 -21.04
C PRO A 317 15.29 3.49 -22.01
N LEU A 318 13.97 3.27 -22.16
CA LEU A 318 13.14 4.15 -22.99
C LEU A 318 13.18 5.61 -22.47
N PRO A 319 13.01 6.63 -23.35
CA PRO A 319 13.01 8.04 -22.95
C PRO A 319 11.99 8.40 -21.86
N ASP A 320 10.89 7.66 -21.77
CA ASP A 320 9.81 7.86 -20.80
C ASP A 320 10.13 7.28 -19.40
N VAL A 321 11.25 6.56 -19.23
CA VAL A 321 11.62 5.91 -17.97
C VAL A 321 12.26 6.88 -16.99
N ILE A 322 11.77 6.86 -15.75
CA ILE A 322 12.33 7.63 -14.65
C ILE A 322 13.44 6.81 -13.98
N THR A 323 14.69 7.14 -14.26
CA THR A 323 15.87 6.43 -13.74
C THR A 323 16.16 6.74 -12.26
N ASP A 324 15.77 7.93 -11.78
CA ASP A 324 15.88 8.27 -10.36
C ASP A 324 14.74 7.58 -9.57
N VAL A 325 15.08 6.55 -8.80
CA VAL A 325 14.12 5.75 -8.01
C VAL A 325 13.35 6.58 -6.97
N ALA A 326 13.95 7.64 -6.43
CA ALA A 326 13.29 8.51 -5.47
C ALA A 326 12.25 9.40 -6.17
N VAL A 327 12.54 9.86 -7.38
CA VAL A 327 11.56 10.54 -8.25
C VAL A 327 10.47 9.57 -8.68
N ALA A 328 10.81 8.37 -9.16
CA ALA A 328 9.85 7.36 -9.59
C ALA A 328 8.86 7.01 -8.46
N GLN A 329 9.36 6.81 -7.24
CA GLN A 329 8.49 6.56 -6.08
C GLN A 329 7.56 7.75 -5.77
N ARG A 330 7.99 9.00 -6.00
CA ARG A 330 7.12 10.18 -5.82
C ARG A 330 6.03 10.23 -6.89
N GLU A 331 6.34 9.91 -8.15
CA GLU A 331 5.35 9.84 -9.23
C GLU A 331 4.35 8.69 -9.01
N TYR A 332 4.83 7.51 -8.58
CA TYR A 332 3.95 6.38 -8.19
C TYR A 332 2.91 6.81 -7.15
N LYS A 333 3.33 7.57 -6.13
CA LYS A 333 2.41 8.07 -5.08
C LYS A 333 1.34 9.00 -5.64
N LYS A 334 1.64 9.81 -6.65
CA LYS A 334 0.63 10.68 -7.29
C LYS A 334 -0.42 9.83 -8.01
N VAL A 335 0.03 8.80 -8.73
CA VAL A 335 -0.88 7.88 -9.44
C VAL A 335 -1.67 7.00 -8.46
N LEU A 336 -1.10 6.57 -7.34
CA LEU A 336 -1.81 5.77 -6.32
C LEU A 336 -2.77 6.60 -5.45
N LYS A 337 -2.69 7.93 -5.50
CA LYS A 337 -3.56 8.78 -4.69
C LYS A 337 -5.03 8.47 -5.01
N ASP A 338 -5.79 8.22 -3.94
CA ASP A 338 -7.23 7.90 -3.97
C ASP A 338 -7.56 6.59 -4.73
N ALA A 339 -6.57 5.70 -4.94
CA ALA A 339 -6.80 4.38 -5.50
C ALA A 339 -7.71 3.55 -4.57
N SER A 340 -8.70 2.91 -5.16
CA SER A 340 -9.66 2.02 -4.51
C SER A 340 -9.27 0.55 -4.69
N MET A 341 -8.54 0.24 -5.77
CA MET A 341 -8.04 -1.09 -6.11
C MET A 341 -6.67 -1.03 -6.77
#